data_AF-A0AAD3XY24-F1
#
_entry.id   AF-A0AAD3XY24-F1
#
_cell.length_a   1.000
_cell.length_b   1.000
_cell.length_c   1.000
_cell.angle_alpha   90.00
_cell.angle_beta   90.00
_cell.angle_gamma   90.00
#
_symmetry.space_group_name_H-M   'P 1'
#
loop_
_entity.id
_entity.type
_entity.pdbx_description
1 polymer ?
#
loop_
_entity_poly.entity_id
_entity_poly.type
_entity_poly.pdbx_seq_one_letter_code
_entity_poly.pdbx_strand_id
1 'polypeptide(L)'
;MGFLLAANCLLVLYTAINLFELYYDDDWQGLFESITGYGLGGSSMALFSRVDGDIYTKAVDVGADLVGKAKMDIPDDDPRIPDDVGTLFPP
;
A
#
# COMPACT_ATOMS: atom_id res chain seq x y z
N MET A 1 1.87 -14.27 4.20
CA MET A 1 1.45 -13.09 3.39
C MET A 1 1.83 -13.28 1.92
N GLY A 2 3.11 -13.54 1.57
CA GLY A 2 3.56 -13.61 0.17
C GLY A 2 2.86 -14.64 -0.74
N PHE A 3 2.68 -15.89 -0.30
CA PHE A 3 2.07 -16.93 -1.13
C PHE A 3 0.60 -16.65 -1.49
N LEU A 4 -0.19 -16.13 -0.56
CA LEU A 4 -1.60 -15.78 -0.81
C LEU A 4 -1.73 -14.61 -1.78
N LEU A 5 -0.82 -13.63 -1.69
CA LEU A 5 -0.82 -12.47 -2.58
C LEU A 5 -0.42 -12.87 -4.00
N ALA A 6 0.61 -13.71 -4.15
CA ALA A 6 1.05 -14.24 -5.44
C ALA A 6 -0.04 -15.08 -6.12
N ALA A 7 -0.71 -15.96 -5.35
CA ALA A 7 -1.78 -16.81 -5.88
C ALA A 7 -3.00 -15.99 -6.34
N ASN A 8 -3.44 -14.99 -5.56
CA ASN A 8 -4.55 -14.13 -5.95
C ASN A 8 -4.22 -13.26 -7.17
N CYS A 9 -3.01 -12.70 -7.24
CA CYS A 9 -2.59 -11.89 -8.38
C CYS A 9 -2.58 -12.71 -9.69
N LEU A 10 -2.08 -13.95 -9.63
CA LEU A 10 -2.09 -14.86 -10.77
C LEU A 10 -3.53 -15.24 -11.17
N LEU A 11 -4.39 -15.50 -10.19
CA LEU A 11 -5.79 -15.87 -10.43
C LEU A 11 -6.56 -14.73 -11.10
N VAL A 12 -6.44 -13.50 -10.58
CA VAL A 12 -7.09 -12.32 -11.16
C VAL A 12 -6.60 -12.07 -12.59
N LEU A 13 -5.28 -12.17 -12.82
CA LEU A 13 -4.72 -12.01 -14.16
C LEU A 13 -5.24 -13.07 -15.13
N TYR A 14 -5.26 -14.34 -14.70
CA TYR A 14 -5.78 -15.44 -15.51
C TYR A 14 -7.27 -15.27 -15.84
N THR A 15 -8.10 -14.90 -14.86
CA THR A 15 -9.53 -14.64 -15.09
C THR A 15 -9.74 -13.43 -16.01
N ALA A 16 -8.95 -12.37 -15.86
CA ALA A 16 -9.02 -11.20 -16.73
C ALA A 16 -8.70 -11.56 -18.19
N ILE A 17 -7.63 -12.33 -18.44
CA ILE A 17 -7.26 -12.77 -19.78
C ILE A 17 -8.40 -13.55 -20.44
N ASN A 18 -8.96 -14.56 -19.75
CA ASN A 18 -10.07 -15.36 -20.28
C ASN A 18 -11.33 -14.51 -20.55
N LEU A 19 -11.59 -13.48 -19.74
CA LEU A 19 -12.72 -12.58 -19.94
C LEU A 19 -12.50 -11.65 -21.15
N PHE A 20 -11.29 -11.11 -21.31
CA PHE A 20 -10.95 -10.26 -22.45
C PHE A 20 -10.89 -11.06 -23.76
N GLU A 21 -10.49 -12.33 -23.72
CA GLU A 21 -10.51 -13.23 -24.88
C GLU A 21 -11.93 -13.43 -25.43
N LEU A 22 -12.93 -13.51 -24.56
CA LEU A 22 -14.35 -13.56 -24.97
C LEU A 22 -14.81 -12.29 -25.72
N TYR A 23 -14.19 -11.14 -25.43
CA TYR A 23 -14.60 -9.84 -26.00
C TYR A 23 -13.79 -9.46 -27.25
N TYR A 24 -12.49 -9.78 -27.28
CA TYR A 24 -11.57 -9.42 -28.38
C TYR A 24 -11.46 -10.49 -29.48
N ASP A 25 -11.95 -11.71 -29.24
CA ASP A 25 -12.02 -12.82 -30.21
C ASP A 25 -10.65 -13.13 -30.86
N ASP A 26 -10.35 -12.52 -32.01
CA ASP A 26 -9.09 -12.68 -32.77
C ASP A 26 -8.14 -11.45 -32.73
N ASP A 27 -8.48 -10.38 -32.01
CA ASP A 27 -7.58 -9.23 -31.81
C ASP A 27 -6.73 -9.36 -30.54
N TRP A 28 -5.63 -10.10 -30.68
CA TRP A 28 -4.70 -10.38 -29.59
C TRP A 28 -3.90 -9.14 -29.19
N GLN A 29 -3.72 -8.19 -30.11
CA GLN A 29 -2.95 -6.98 -29.87
C GLN A 29 -3.72 -6.03 -28.94
N GLY A 30 -5.02 -5.81 -29.21
CA GLY A 30 -5.90 -5.03 -28.32
C GLY A 30 -6.09 -5.67 -26.94
N LEU A 31 -6.11 -7.02 -26.88
CA LEU A 31 -6.17 -7.77 -25.64
C LEU A 31 -4.93 -7.54 -24.76
N PHE A 32 -3.72 -7.67 -25.32
CA PHE A 32 -2.50 -7.42 -24.56
C PHE A 32 -2.33 -5.96 -24.16
N GLU A 33 -2.72 -5.02 -25.03
CA GLU A 33 -2.72 -3.59 -24.71
C GLU A 33 -3.63 -3.29 -23.51
N SER A 34 -4.82 -3.89 -23.46
CA SER A 34 -5.73 -3.78 -22.32
C SER A 34 -5.15 -4.37 -21.02
N ILE A 35 -4.43 -5.50 -21.11
CA ILE A 35 -3.78 -6.15 -19.96
C ILE A 35 -2.61 -5.32 -19.42
N THR A 36 -1.91 -4.54 -20.25
CA THR A 36 -0.84 -3.65 -19.73
C THR A 36 -1.37 -2.66 -18.68
N GLY A 37 -2.64 -2.28 -18.77
CA GLY A 37 -3.33 -1.46 -17.75
C GLY A 37 -3.40 -2.11 -16.37
N TYR A 38 -3.45 -3.45 -16.27
CA TYR A 38 -3.43 -4.17 -15.00
C TYR A 38 -2.11 -3.95 -14.23
N GLY A 39 -0.97 -4.02 -14.93
CA GLY A 39 0.34 -3.75 -14.34
C GLY A 39 0.53 -2.27 -13.95
N LEU A 40 -0.01 -1.36 -14.75
CA LEU A 40 0.00 0.08 -14.44
C LEU A 40 -0.87 0.42 -13.23
N GLY A 41 -2.05 -0.19 -13.10
CA GLY A 41 -2.94 -0.01 -11.95
C GLY A 41 -2.32 -0.54 -10.65
N GLY A 42 -1.72 -1.73 -10.69
CA GLY A 42 -1.05 -2.31 -9.53
C GLY A 42 0.15 -1.48 -9.04
N SER A 43 1.00 -1.02 -9.97
CA SER A 43 2.18 -0.22 -9.62
C SER A 43 1.84 1.18 -9.10
N SER A 44 0.83 1.84 -9.66
CA SER A 44 0.36 3.14 -9.15
C SER A 44 -0.19 3.03 -7.72
N MET A 45 -1.05 2.04 -7.43
CA MET A 45 -1.51 1.78 -6.06
C MET A 45 -0.37 1.43 -5.10
N ALA A 46 0.61 0.65 -5.56
CA ALA A 46 1.80 0.31 -4.76
C ALA A 46 2.66 1.54 -4.45
N LEU A 47 2.77 2.49 -5.38
CA LEU A 47 3.49 3.74 -5.16
C LEU A 47 2.83 4.61 -4.09
N PHE A 48 1.52 4.85 -4.22
CA PHE A 48 0.80 5.67 -3.24
C PHE A 48 0.73 5.02 -1.86
N SER A 49 0.40 3.73 -1.78
CA SER A 49 0.37 3.02 -0.48
C SER A 49 1.72 3.00 0.23
N ARG A 50 2.83 2.96 -0.51
CA ARG A 50 4.16 3.05 0.07
C ARG A 50 4.50 4.47 0.53
N VAL A 51 4.16 5.48 -0.27
CA VAL A 51 4.41 6.89 0.09
C VAL A 51 3.58 7.30 1.29
N ASP A 52 2.28 7.00 1.31
CA ASP A 52 1.38 7.33 2.42
C ASP A 52 1.77 6.61 3.71
N GLY A 53 2.10 5.31 3.62
CA GLY A 53 2.54 4.55 4.79
C GLY A 53 3.86 5.05 5.39
N ASP A 54 4.82 5.47 4.56
CA ASP A 54 6.12 5.98 5.01
C ASP A 54 6.00 7.39 5.62
N ILE A 55 5.14 8.24 5.05
CA ILE A 55 4.86 9.58 5.61
C ILE A 55 4.12 9.47 6.93
N TYR A 56 3.07 8.64 6.99
CA TYR A 56 2.27 8.47 8.21
C TYR A 56 3.13 7.98 9.37
N THR A 57 3.87 6.89 9.17
CA THR A 57 4.70 6.32 10.23
C THR A 57 5.79 7.29 10.69
N LYS A 58 6.46 8.00 9.76
CA LYS A 58 7.46 9.02 10.12
C LYS A 58 6.87 10.22 10.85
N ALA A 59 5.68 10.68 10.47
CA ALA A 59 5.03 11.81 11.14
C ALA A 59 4.64 11.43 12.59
N VAL A 60 4.18 10.19 12.80
CA VAL A 60 3.88 9.65 14.12
C VAL A 60 5.17 9.49 14.94
N ASP A 61 6.22 8.91 14.38
CA ASP A 61 7.51 8.72 15.07
C ASP A 61 8.11 10.07 15.49
N VAL A 62 8.17 11.05 14.58
CA VAL A 62 8.71 12.39 14.88
C VAL A 62 7.82 13.14 15.86
N GLY A 63 6.50 12.99 15.76
CA GLY A 63 5.54 13.58 16.69
C GLY A 63 5.70 13.05 18.12
N ALA A 64 5.86 11.73 18.26
CA ALA A 64 6.08 11.08 19.54
C ALA A 64 7.43 11.49 20.15
N ASP A 65 8.51 11.47 19.35
CA ASP A 65 9.86 11.87 19.76
C ASP A 65 9.90 13.32 20.28
N LEU A 66 9.29 14.26 19.55
CA LEU A 66 9.28 15.67 19.92
C LEU A 66 8.48 15.93 21.20
N VAL A 67 7.35 15.25 21.38
CA VAL A 67 6.52 15.39 22.58
C VAL A 67 7.19 14.75 23.80
N GLY A 68 7.79 13.58 23.65
CA GLY A 68 8.51 12.87 24.72
C GLY A 68 9.75 13.64 25.20
N LYS A 69 10.62 14.07 24.28
CA LYS A 69 11.85 14.80 24.59
C LYS A 69 11.59 16.23 25.12
N ALA A 70 10.56 16.93 24.61
CA ALA A 70 10.34 18.34 24.99
C ALA A 70 9.57 18.53 26.31
N LYS A 71 8.68 17.60 26.68
CA LYS A 71 7.81 17.77 27.87
C LYS A 71 8.16 16.90 29.05
N MET A 72 8.80 15.75 28.83
CA MET A 72 8.86 14.73 29.89
C MET A 72 10.26 14.22 30.22
N ASP A 73 11.30 14.52 29.41
CA ASP A 73 12.68 14.00 29.60
C ASP A 73 12.72 12.47 29.76
N ILE A 74 11.80 11.78 29.08
CA ILE A 74 11.64 10.33 29.14
C ILE A 74 12.30 9.73 27.89
N PRO A 75 13.08 8.63 28.02
CA PRO A 75 13.64 7.93 26.87
C PRO A 75 12.57 7.50 25.85
N ASP A 76 12.95 7.49 24.57
CA ASP A 76 12.09 7.40 23.36
C ASP A 76 11.15 6.17 23.25
N ASP A 77 11.20 5.22 24.17
CA ASP A 77 10.48 3.94 24.09
C ASP A 77 9.84 3.56 25.44
N ASP A 78 9.61 4.57 26.29
CA ASP A 78 9.02 4.35 27.62
C ASP A 78 7.51 4.10 27.49
N PRO A 79 6.99 3.00 28.06
CA PRO A 79 5.57 2.61 27.95
C PRO A 79 4.58 3.60 28.59
N ARG A 80 5.08 4.69 29.21
CA ARG A 80 4.27 5.82 29.70
C ARG A 80 3.99 6.86 28.62
N ILE A 81 4.71 6.85 27.49
CA ILE A 81 4.34 7.63 26.31
C ILE A 81 3.11 6.92 25.72
N PRO A 82 1.92 7.53 25.74
CA PRO A 82 0.76 6.87 25.19
C PRO A 82 0.98 6.69 23.69
N ASP A 83 0.85 5.45 23.20
CA ASP A 83 0.89 5.08 21.77
C ASP A 83 -0.10 5.91 20.91
N ASP A 84 -1.03 6.60 21.57
CA ASP A 84 -2.02 7.53 21.03
C ASP A 84 -1.46 8.83 20.40
N VAL A 85 -0.15 9.06 20.34
CA VAL A 85 0.35 10.15 19.47
C VAL A 85 -0.03 9.88 18.01
N GLY A 86 -0.13 8.61 17.61
CA GLY A 86 -0.64 8.22 16.30
C GLY A 86 -2.15 8.45 16.10
N THR A 87 -2.95 8.58 17.16
CA THR A 87 -4.40 8.82 17.05
C THR A 87 -4.77 10.31 17.01
N LEU A 88 -3.81 11.21 17.28
CA LEU A 88 -3.96 12.67 17.11
C LEU A 88 -3.90 13.13 15.65
N PHE A 89 -3.40 12.29 14.75
CA PHE A 89 -3.42 12.52 13.30
C PHE A 89 -4.29 11.44 12.63
N PRO A 90 -5.61 11.65 12.54
CA PRO A 90 -6.47 10.72 11.82
C PRO A 90 -6.12 10.71 10.31
N PRO A 91 -6.45 9.61 9.60
CA PRO A 91 -6.32 9.51 8.14
C PRO A 91 -7.19 10.53 7.39
#